data_AF-A0A366E4B7-F1
#
_entry.id   AF-A0A366E4B7-F1
#
_cell.length_a   1.000
_cell.length_b   1.000
_cell.length_c   1.000
_cell.angle_alpha   90.00
_cell.angle_beta   90.00
_cell.angle_gamma   90.00
#
_symmetry.space_group_name_H-M   'P 1'
#
loop_
_entity.id
_entity.type
_entity.pdbx_description
1 polymer ?
#
loop_
_entity_poly.entity_id
_entity_poly.type
_entity_poly.pdbx_seq_one_letter_code
_entity_poly.pdbx_strand_id
1 'polypeptide(L)'
;MPRNVTQFDLLISCPSDVKEELEIIKETVADFNRMYGAANDTSIVTKHWSTDSYPQSGGKPQNLLNKQFVLECDAAVAVFWTRFGTPTDNYGSGTEEEIEELINSGKQVFLYFSD
;
A
#
# COMPACT_ATOMS: atom_id res chain seq x y z
N MET A 1 3.12 -30.68 7.10
CA MET A 1 4.56 -30.28 7.13
C MET A 1 4.64 -28.79 6.88
N PRO A 2 5.54 -28.07 7.56
CA PRO A 2 5.77 -26.65 7.28
C PRO A 2 6.32 -26.48 5.85
N ARG A 3 6.02 -25.36 5.22
CA ARG A 3 6.48 -25.00 3.86
C ARG A 3 7.26 -23.70 3.96
N ASN A 4 8.29 -23.54 3.15
CA ASN A 4 8.96 -22.26 2.98
C ASN A 4 8.14 -21.46 1.94
N VAL A 5 7.80 -20.22 2.27
CA VAL A 5 6.99 -19.35 1.40
C VAL A 5 7.73 -18.03 1.24
N THR A 6 7.80 -17.53 0.01
CA THR A 6 8.26 -16.17 -0.25
C THR A 6 7.08 -15.22 -0.08
N GLN A 7 7.16 -14.31 0.89
CA GLN A 7 6.12 -13.33 1.14
C GLN A 7 6.47 -12.00 0.49
N PHE A 8 5.50 -11.40 -0.20
CA PHE A 8 5.57 -10.04 -0.75
C PHE A 8 4.59 -9.14 0.00
N ASP A 9 5.08 -8.00 0.48
CA ASP A 9 4.25 -7.01 1.14
C ASP A 9 3.77 -5.97 0.11
N LEU A 10 2.45 -5.84 -0.04
CA LEU A 10 1.80 -4.96 -1.01
C LEU A 10 1.13 -3.80 -0.28
N LEU A 11 1.64 -2.58 -0.45
CA LEU A 11 1.00 -1.38 0.06
C LEU A 11 -0.25 -1.04 -0.75
N ILE A 12 -1.36 -0.77 -0.09
CA ILE A 12 -2.54 -0.17 -0.73
C ILE A 12 -2.63 1.28 -0.28
N SER A 13 -2.43 2.20 -1.23
CA SER A 13 -2.58 3.64 -1.01
C SER A 13 -3.83 4.12 -1.75
N CYS A 14 -4.88 4.42 -1.00
CA CYS A 14 -6.11 4.98 -1.55
C CYS A 14 -6.67 6.02 -0.56
N PRO A 15 -7.24 7.12 -1.06
CA PRO A 15 -7.91 8.08 -0.19
C PRO A 15 -9.19 7.46 0.42
N SER A 16 -9.68 8.07 1.50
CA SER A 16 -10.72 7.49 2.37
C SER A 16 -12.11 7.37 1.72
N ASP A 17 -12.27 7.94 0.54
CA ASP A 17 -13.44 7.88 -0.34
C ASP A 17 -13.47 6.65 -1.25
N VAL A 18 -12.38 5.90 -1.36
CA VAL A 18 -12.19 4.77 -2.29
C VAL A 18 -12.26 3.43 -1.52
N LYS A 19 -13.41 3.18 -0.86
CA LYS A 19 -13.59 1.99 0.00
C LYS A 19 -13.91 0.72 -0.77
N GLU A 20 -14.60 0.84 -1.90
CA GLU A 20 -15.01 -0.32 -2.70
C GLU A 20 -13.78 -0.96 -3.36
N GLU A 21 -12.88 -0.14 -3.91
CA GLU A 21 -11.66 -0.60 -4.55
C GLU A 21 -10.68 -1.19 -3.55
N LEU A 22 -10.62 -0.66 -2.31
CA LEU A 22 -9.85 -1.29 -1.24
C LEU A 22 -10.30 -2.73 -0.99
N GLU A 23 -11.61 -2.99 -0.94
CA GLU A 23 -12.13 -4.33 -0.75
C GLU A 23 -11.91 -5.22 -1.98
N ILE A 24 -12.07 -4.68 -3.19
CA ILE A 24 -11.76 -5.38 -4.46
C ILE A 24 -10.29 -5.81 -4.50
N ILE A 25 -9.35 -4.94 -4.10
CA ILE A 25 -7.92 -5.27 -4.08
C ILE A 25 -7.65 -6.39 -3.08
N LYS A 26 -8.22 -6.31 -1.87
CA LYS A 26 -8.06 -7.36 -0.84
C LYS A 26 -8.61 -8.70 -1.31
N GLU A 27 -9.80 -8.72 -1.90
CA GLU A 27 -10.43 -9.93 -2.44
C GLU A 27 -9.58 -10.53 -3.57
N THR A 28 -9.10 -9.68 -4.49
CA THR A 28 -8.23 -10.10 -5.60
C THR A 28 -6.93 -10.71 -5.09
N VAL A 29 -6.30 -10.12 -4.07
CA VAL A 29 -5.07 -10.67 -3.46
C VAL A 29 -5.36 -11.99 -2.74
N ALA A 30 -6.49 -12.12 -2.05
CA ALA A 30 -6.90 -13.35 -1.39
C ALA A 30 -7.13 -14.49 -2.41
N ASP A 31 -7.78 -14.19 -3.53
CA ASP A 31 -8.00 -15.14 -4.62
C ASP A 31 -6.70 -15.52 -5.31
N PHE A 32 -5.80 -14.57 -5.54
CA PHE A 32 -4.47 -14.85 -6.07
C PHE A 32 -3.70 -15.82 -5.16
N ASN A 33 -3.67 -15.56 -3.85
CA ASN A 33 -3.02 -16.43 -2.89
C ASN A 33 -3.64 -17.84 -2.86
N ARG A 34 -4.96 -17.94 -3.02
CA ARG A 34 -5.69 -19.22 -3.04
C ARG A 34 -5.39 -20.01 -4.31
N MET A 35 -5.39 -19.35 -5.47
CA MET A 35 -5.23 -19.99 -6.77
C MET A 35 -3.77 -20.32 -7.08
N TYR A 36 -2.86 -19.40 -6.77
CA TYR A 36 -1.47 -19.47 -7.21
C TYR A 36 -0.49 -19.59 -6.05
N GLY A 37 -0.83 -19.09 -4.85
CA GLY A 37 0.13 -19.01 -3.75
C GLY A 37 0.67 -20.37 -3.32
N ALA A 38 -0.21 -21.37 -3.15
CA ALA A 38 0.20 -22.72 -2.75
C ALA A 38 0.99 -23.47 -3.84
N ALA A 39 0.79 -23.15 -5.12
CA ALA A 39 1.47 -23.80 -6.24
C ALA A 39 2.85 -23.19 -6.51
N ASN A 40 3.07 -21.94 -6.11
CA ASN A 40 4.28 -21.17 -6.38
C ASN A 40 5.08 -20.87 -5.10
N ASP A 41 4.73 -21.47 -3.96
CA ASP A 41 5.32 -21.19 -2.64
C ASP A 41 5.45 -19.67 -2.37
N THR A 42 4.40 -18.94 -2.70
CA THR A 42 4.37 -17.47 -2.67
C THR A 42 3.12 -16.98 -1.94
N SER A 43 3.22 -15.87 -1.23
CA SER A 43 2.06 -15.19 -0.65
C SER A 43 2.19 -13.67 -0.74
N ILE A 44 1.11 -13.00 -1.06
CA ILE A 44 1.03 -11.53 -1.03
C ILE A 44 0.25 -11.11 0.23
N VAL A 45 0.80 -10.20 1.01
CA VAL A 45 0.14 -9.62 2.18
C VAL A 45 -0.14 -8.16 1.93
N THR A 46 -1.41 -7.78 1.92
CA THR A 46 -1.82 -6.38 1.78
C THR A 46 -1.57 -5.61 3.06
N LYS A 47 -0.90 -4.47 2.96
CA LYS A 47 -0.68 -3.51 4.02
C LYS A 47 -1.51 -2.26 3.75
N HIS A 48 -2.21 -1.78 4.78
CA HIS A 48 -2.99 -0.55 4.67
C HIS A 48 -2.74 0.34 5.89
N TRP A 49 -2.57 1.63 5.65
CA TRP A 49 -2.20 2.61 6.69
C TRP A 49 -3.18 2.64 7.88
N SER A 50 -4.47 2.35 7.65
CA SER A 50 -5.49 2.40 8.70
C SER A 50 -5.48 1.20 9.66
N THR A 51 -4.86 0.07 9.27
CA THR A 51 -4.85 -1.17 10.06
C THR A 51 -3.52 -1.40 10.78
N ASP A 52 -2.43 -0.88 10.22
CA ASP A 52 -1.08 -1.18 10.72
C ASP A 52 -0.39 0.03 11.38
N SER A 53 -1.00 1.21 11.44
CA SER A 53 -0.41 2.38 12.10
C SER A 53 -0.31 2.19 13.63
N TYR A 54 0.90 2.14 14.17
CA TYR A 54 1.15 2.22 15.62
C TYR A 54 1.30 3.69 16.06
N PRO A 55 0.69 4.12 17.18
CA PRO A 55 0.91 5.46 17.72
C PRO A 55 2.34 5.60 18.23
N GLN A 56 3.12 6.51 17.61
CA GLN A 56 4.47 6.86 18.03
C GLN A 56 4.55 8.37 18.31
N SER A 57 4.93 8.74 19.54
CA SER A 57 5.10 10.14 19.95
C SER A 57 6.50 10.66 19.62
N GLY A 58 6.62 11.81 18.95
CA GLY A 58 7.93 12.49 18.83
C GLY A 58 8.21 13.31 17.56
N GLY A 59 7.26 13.50 16.64
CA GLY A 59 7.47 14.33 15.45
C GLY A 59 6.17 14.64 14.72
N LYS A 60 6.22 15.48 13.66
CA LYS A 60 5.05 15.73 12.79
C LYS A 60 4.49 14.36 12.34
N PRO A 61 3.22 14.04 12.61
CA PRO A 61 2.67 12.69 12.49
C PRO A 61 2.84 12.03 11.12
N GLN A 62 2.93 12.80 10.03
CA GLN A 62 3.07 12.29 8.66
C GLN A 62 4.47 11.70 8.36
N ASN A 63 5.56 12.36 8.79
CA ASN A 63 6.93 12.01 8.39
C ASN A 63 7.47 10.71 9.01
N LEU A 64 6.88 10.27 10.12
CA LEU A 64 7.26 9.04 10.82
C LEU A 64 6.49 7.82 10.29
N LEU A 65 5.24 8.02 9.85
CA LEU A 65 4.41 7.00 9.21
C LEU A 65 4.94 6.62 7.82
N ASN A 66 5.30 7.62 7.00
CA ASN A 66 5.79 7.40 5.63
C ASN A 66 7.06 6.54 5.60
N LYS A 67 8.05 6.84 6.45
CA LYS A 67 9.36 6.17 6.38
C LYS A 67 9.36 4.70 6.75
N GLN A 68 8.47 4.23 7.62
CA GLN A 68 8.49 2.82 8.05
C GLN A 68 7.66 1.94 7.12
N PHE A 69 6.44 2.35 6.78
CA PHE A 69 5.54 1.52 5.97
C PHE A 69 5.92 1.47 4.49
N VAL A 70 6.34 2.59 3.93
CA VAL A 70 6.67 2.69 2.50
C VAL A 70 7.98 1.96 2.19
N LEU A 71 8.94 1.96 3.12
CA LEU A 71 10.23 1.30 2.93
C LEU A 71 10.21 -0.22 3.13
N GLU A 72 9.22 -0.78 3.85
CA GLU A 72 9.15 -2.23 4.06
C GLU A 72 8.36 -2.98 2.97
N CYS A 73 7.49 -2.31 2.21
CA CYS A 73 6.69 -2.98 1.17
C CYS A 73 7.48 -3.27 -0.11
N ASP A 74 7.20 -4.36 -0.81
CA ASP A 74 7.87 -4.72 -2.07
C ASP A 74 7.25 -4.02 -3.28
N ALA A 75 5.95 -3.72 -3.21
CA ALA A 75 5.20 -3.03 -4.24
C ALA A 75 4.04 -2.22 -3.65
N ALA A 76 3.42 -1.37 -4.47
CA ALA A 76 2.20 -0.65 -4.09
C ALA A 76 1.14 -0.64 -5.18
N VAL A 77 -0.12 -0.64 -4.76
CA VAL A 77 -1.29 -0.31 -5.57
C VAL A 77 -1.83 1.03 -5.07
N ALA A 78 -1.85 2.01 -5.96
CA ALA A 78 -2.41 3.32 -5.71
C ALA A 78 -3.69 3.52 -6.53
N VAL A 79 -4.77 3.94 -5.88
CA VAL A 79 -6.06 4.22 -6.54
C VAL A 79 -6.49 5.65 -6.25
N PHE A 80 -6.69 6.45 -7.30
CA PHE A 80 -7.21 7.82 -7.21
C PHE A 80 -8.64 7.89 -7.78
N TRP A 81 -9.49 8.74 -7.20
CA TRP A 81 -10.80 9.09 -7.77
C TRP A 81 -10.89 10.62 -7.98
N THR A 82 -11.89 11.28 -7.41
CA THR A 82 -12.12 12.73 -7.60
C THR A 82 -11.27 13.63 -6.69
N ARG A 83 -10.62 13.06 -5.68
CA ARG A 83 -9.81 13.80 -4.71
C ARG A 83 -8.34 13.39 -4.83
N PHE A 84 -7.50 14.40 -5.02
CA PHE A 84 -6.05 14.21 -4.98
C PHE A 84 -5.56 13.96 -3.54
N GLY A 85 -6.18 14.62 -2.56
CA GLY A 85 -5.91 14.48 -1.12
C GLY A 85 -5.66 15.83 -0.45
N THR A 86 -5.04 15.82 0.74
CA THR A 86 -4.65 17.02 1.48
C THR A 86 -3.18 17.35 1.20
N PRO A 87 -2.84 18.59 0.80
CA PRO A 87 -1.45 18.99 0.56
C PRO A 87 -0.56 18.74 1.79
N THR A 88 0.65 18.27 1.54
CA THR A 88 1.71 18.16 2.55
C THR A 88 2.68 19.33 2.44
N ASP A 89 3.75 19.32 3.25
CA ASP A 89 4.76 20.37 3.22
C ASP A 89 5.42 20.50 1.82
N ASN A 90 5.48 19.41 1.04
CA ASN A 90 6.18 19.35 -0.25
C ASN A 90 5.35 18.86 -1.44
N TYR A 91 4.18 18.23 -1.21
CA TYR A 91 3.37 17.59 -2.26
C TYR A 91 1.92 18.09 -2.24
N GLY A 92 1.23 17.96 -3.36
CA GLY A 92 -0.20 18.28 -3.49
C GLY A 92 -1.11 17.29 -2.77
N SER A 93 -0.61 16.10 -2.42
CA SER A 93 -1.27 15.21 -1.45
C SER A 93 -0.33 14.25 -0.70
N GLY A 94 -0.79 13.75 0.45
CA GLY A 94 -0.07 12.68 1.16
C GLY A 94 0.07 11.39 0.35
N THR A 95 -0.93 11.07 -0.48
CA THR A 95 -0.90 9.92 -1.40
C THR A 95 0.14 10.12 -2.52
N GLU A 96 0.29 11.34 -3.04
CA GLU A 96 1.35 11.69 -4.00
C GLU A 96 2.73 11.51 -3.37
N GLU A 97 2.92 12.01 -2.15
CA GLU A 97 4.18 11.88 -1.40
C GLU A 97 4.60 10.41 -1.24
N GLU A 98 3.67 9.54 -0.84
CA GLU A 98 3.91 8.09 -0.68
C GLU A 98 4.33 7.42 -2.00
N ILE A 99 3.66 7.74 -3.10
CA ILE A 99 3.93 7.16 -4.43
C ILE A 99 5.28 7.62 -4.95
N GLU A 100 5.58 8.92 -4.83
CA GLU A 100 6.88 9.47 -5.21
C GLU A 100 8.00 8.82 -4.39
N GLU A 101 7.83 8.60 -3.08
CA GLU A 101 8.81 7.90 -2.26
C GLU A 101 9.05 6.44 -2.71
N LEU A 102 7.99 5.71 -3.08
CA LEU A 102 8.11 4.34 -3.62
C LEU A 102 8.86 4.29 -4.95
N ILE A 103 8.49 5.18 -5.88
CA ILE A 103 9.12 5.28 -7.20
C ILE A 103 10.60 5.64 -7.03
N ASN A 104 10.91 6.63 -6.19
CA ASN A 104 12.29 7.04 -5.89
C ASN A 104 13.10 5.94 -5.19
N SER A 105 12.44 5.04 -4.46
CA SER A 105 13.06 3.85 -3.86
C SER A 105 13.23 2.68 -4.85
N GLY A 106 12.83 2.84 -6.11
CA GLY A 106 12.95 1.82 -7.15
C GLY A 106 11.92 0.70 -7.05
N LYS A 107 10.82 0.91 -6.32
CA LYS A 107 9.78 -0.10 -6.09
C LYS A 107 8.70 -0.05 -7.16
N GLN A 108 8.03 -1.18 -7.37
CA GLN A 108 6.94 -1.25 -8.35
C GLN A 108 5.69 -0.57 -7.79
N VAL A 109 5.16 0.38 -8.55
CA VAL A 109 3.87 1.03 -8.27
C VAL A 109 2.89 0.75 -9.39
N PHE A 110 1.69 0.31 -9.04
CA PHE A 110 0.55 0.16 -9.95
C PHE A 110 -0.44 1.28 -9.66
N LEU A 111 -0.61 2.18 -10.62
CA LEU A 111 -1.45 3.36 -10.48
C LEU A 111 -2.75 3.20 -11.25
N TYR A 112 -3.88 3.40 -10.57
CA TYR A 112 -5.22 3.32 -11.14
C TYR A 112 -6.02 4.60 -10.86
N PHE A 113 -6.92 4.92 -11.77
CA PHE A 113 -7.90 6.00 -11.64
C PHE A 113 -9.30 5.37 -11.71
N SER A 114 -10.11 5.61 -10.67
CA SER A 114 -11.53 5.27 -10.64
C SER A 114 -12.32 6.32 -11.43
N ASP A 115 -13.41 5.92 -12.08
CA ASP A 115 -14.33 6.78 -12.86
C ASP A 115 -15.59 7.11 -12.04
#